data_AF-A0AAW8BE15-F1
#
_entry.id   AF-A0AAW8BE15-F1
#
_cell.length_a   1.000
_cell.length_b   1.000
_cell.length_c   1.000
_cell.angle_alpha   90.00
_cell.angle_beta   90.00
_cell.angle_gamma   90.00
#
_symmetry.space_group_name_H-M   'P 1'
#
loop_
_entity.id
_entity.type
_entity.pdbx_description
1 polymer ?
#
loop_
_entity_poly.entity_id
_entity_poly.type
_entity_poly.pdbx_seq_one_letter_code
_entity_poly.pdbx_strand_id
1 'polypeptide(L)' 'MNAFHYAFKVKDIKSTRRFYVDILEFEEGTSTESWIDFNFLAINYLRILVLVCTLNEF' A
#
# COMPACT_ATOMS: atom_id res chain seq x y z
N MET A 1 -21.31 3.13 -2.03
CA MET A 1 -20.00 3.81 -1.97
C MET A 1 -18.98 2.92 -2.64
N ASN A 2 -18.22 3.46 -3.60
CA ASN A 2 -17.30 2.69 -4.44
C ASN A 2 -15.90 2.73 -3.83
N ALA A 3 -15.42 1.58 -3.33
CA ALA A 3 -14.01 1.44 -2.99
C ALA A 3 -13.20 1.52 -4.30
N PHE A 4 -12.16 2.35 -4.35
CA PHE A 4 -11.23 2.37 -5.46
C PHE A 4 -9.86 1.90 -5.00
N HIS A 5 -9.19 1.12 -5.83
CA HIS A 5 -7.83 0.64 -5.57
C HIS A 5 -6.86 1.57 -6.30
N TYR A 6 -5.79 2.02 -5.63
CA TYR A 6 -4.83 2.98 -6.20
C TYR A 6 -3.41 2.41 -6.17
N ALA A 7 -2.99 1.82 -7.28
CA ALA A 7 -1.68 1.20 -7.45
C ALA A 7 -0.65 2.20 -8.00
N PHE A 8 0.56 2.22 -7.45
CA PHE A 8 1.68 2.98 -8.00
C PHE A 8 3.02 2.29 -7.73
N LYS A 9 4.00 2.49 -8.63
CA LYS A 9 5.32 1.86 -8.50
C LYS A 9 6.11 2.51 -7.38
N VAL A 10 6.90 1.71 -6.67
CA VAL A 10 7.92 2.21 -5.74
C VAL A 10 9.28 1.60 -6.05
N LYS A 11 10.30 2.17 -5.42
CA LYS A 11 11.67 1.66 -5.54
C LYS A 11 11.96 0.49 -4.61
N ASP A 12 11.44 0.50 -3.39
CA ASP A 12 11.68 -0.51 -2.37
C ASP A 12 10.46 -0.74 -1.47
N ILE A 13 10.07 -2.01 -1.33
CA ILE A 13 8.91 -2.41 -0.52
C ILE A 13 9.21 -2.28 0.97
N LYS A 14 10.44 -2.57 1.40
CA LYS A 14 10.81 -2.48 2.82
C LYS A 14 10.71 -1.05 3.35
N SER A 15 11.24 -0.08 2.60
CA SER A 15 11.13 1.33 2.95
C SER A 15 9.69 1.82 2.91
N THR A 16 8.90 1.30 1.96
CA THR A 16 7.48 1.64 1.83
C THR A 16 6.68 1.13 3.02
N ARG A 17 6.88 -0.15 3.41
CA ARG A 17 6.29 -0.74 4.62
C ARG A 17 6.67 0.06 5.86
N ARG A 18 7.96 0.39 6.04
CA ARG A 18 8.42 1.21 7.18
C ARG A 18 7.71 2.56 7.25
N PHE A 19 7.51 3.20 6.10
CA PHE A 19 6.84 4.49 6.05
C PHE A 19 5.34 4.37 6.38
N TYR A 20 4.61 3.47 5.72
CA TYR A 20 3.17 3.36 5.92
C TYR A 20 2.78 2.70 7.26
N VAL A 21 3.54 1.71 7.72
CA VAL A 21 3.24 0.99 8.98
C VAL A 21 3.89 1.68 10.17
N ASP A 22 5.20 1.90 10.15
CA ASP A 22 5.90 2.37 11.37
C ASP A 22 5.75 3.88 11.59
N ILE A 23 5.63 4.67 10.52
CA ILE A 23 5.54 6.14 10.62
C ILE A 23 4.09 6.62 10.56
N LEU A 24 3.28 6.07 9.64
CA LEU A 24 1.89 6.47 9.46
C LEU A 24 0.90 5.58 10.23
N GLU A 25 1.37 4.49 10.86
CA GLU A 25 0.55 3.58 11.67
C GLU A 25 -0.63 2.96 10.88
N PHE A 26 -0.46 2.75 9.57
CA PHE A 26 -1.46 2.07 8.76
C PHE A 26 -1.40 0.57 8.99
N GLU A 27 -2.57 -0.08 8.85
CA GLU A 27 -2.66 -1.53 8.89
C GLU A 27 -2.15 -2.12 7.56
N GLU A 28 -1.12 -2.96 7.64
CA GLU A 28 -0.68 -3.77 6.52
C GLU A 28 -1.77 -4.79 6.17
N GLY A 29 -2.14 -4.85 4.89
CA GLY A 29 -3.02 -5.87 4.35
C GLY A 29 -2.24 -7.06 3.83
N THR A 30 -2.55 -7.51 2.61
CA THR A 30 -1.82 -8.61 1.96
C THR A 30 -0.49 -8.11 1.39
N SER A 31 0.55 -8.93 1.49
CA SER A 31 1.85 -8.61 0.93
C SER A 31 2.56 -9.83 0.34
N THR A 32 3.45 -9.57 -0.61
CA THR A 32 4.35 -10.51 -1.27
C THR A 32 5.76 -9.89 -1.35
N GLU A 33 6.71 -10.60 -1.96
CA GLU A 33 8.05 -10.05 -2.22
C GLU A 33 8.05 -8.89 -3.21
N SER A 34 7.02 -8.75 -4.05
CA SER A 34 7.00 -7.75 -5.13
C SER A 34 5.83 -6.78 -5.08
N TRP A 35 4.90 -6.94 -4.13
CA TRP A 35 3.90 -5.92 -3.81
C TRP A 35 3.41 -6.02 -2.36
N ILE A 36 2.91 -4.91 -1.82
CA ILE A 36 2.22 -4.83 -0.53
C ILE A 36 0.92 -4.05 -0.75
N ASP A 37 -0.12 -4.35 0.02
CA ASP A 37 -1.32 -3.53 0.16
C ASP A 37 -1.53 -3.04 1.59
N PHE A 38 -2.28 -1.96 1.74
CA PHE A 38 -2.58 -1.35 3.03
C PHE A 38 -4.08 -1.09 3.16
N ASN A 39 -4.60 -1.29 4.35
CA ASN A 39 -5.97 -0.90 4.68
C ASN A 39 -5.94 0.49 5.31
N PHE A 40 -6.21 1.50 4.50
CA PHE A 40 -6.47 2.85 5.01
C PHE A 40 -7.96 3.04 5.29
N LEU A 41 -8.30 3.56 6.48
CA LEU A 41 -9.65 4.00 6.80
C LEU A 41 -9.67 5.52 6.92
N ALA A 42 -9.83 6.21 5.79
CA ALA A 42 -10.09 7.65 5.82
C ALA A 42 -11.44 7.96 6.47
N ILE A 43 -11.58 9.15 7.07
CA ILE A 43 -12.90 9.72 7.36
C ILE A 43 -13.61 9.85 6.00
N ASN A 44 -14.62 8.99 5.76
CA ASN A 44 -15.32 8.71 4.47
C ASN A 44 -14.99 7.37 3.74
N TYR A 45 -14.64 6.28 4.46
CA TYR A 45 -14.68 4.90 3.94
C TYR A 45 -13.82 4.62 2.69
N LEU A 46 -12.70 5.33 2.55
CA LEU A 46 -11.82 5.17 1.42
C LEU A 46 -10.74 4.12 1.69
N ARG A 47 -10.93 2.91 1.16
CA ARG A 47 -9.93 1.84 1.19
C ARG A 47 -8.88 2.09 0.10
N ILE A 48 -7.75 2.70 0.44
CA ILE A 48 -6.65 2.90 -0.51
C ILE A 48 -5.78 1.65 -0.51
N LEU A 49 -5.99 0.77 -1.49
CA LEU A 49 -5.06 -0.32 -1.78
C LEU A 49 -3.85 0.26 -2.52
N VAL A 50 -2.82 0.66 -1.78
CA VAL A 50 -1.54 1.07 -2.35
C VAL A 50 -0.80 -0.20 -2.77
N LEU A 51 -0.90 -0.58 -4.04
CA LEU A 51 -0.14 -1.70 -4.62
C LEU A 51 1.23 -1.19 -5.08
N VAL A 52 2.28 -1.80 -4.55
CA VAL A 52 3.65 -1.27 -4.52
C VAL A 52 4.56 -2.20 -5.30
N CYS A 53 4.62 -2.07 -6.63
CA CYS A 53 5.47 -2.93 -7.47
C CYS A 53 6.91 -2.42 -7.56
N THR A 54 7.88 -3.34 -7.47
CA THR A 54 9.29 -3.03 -7.75
C THR A 54 9.51 -2.78 -9.24
N LEU A 55 10.48 -1.95 -9.60
CA LEU A 55 10.73 -1.45 -10.97
C LEU A 55 10.98 -2.55 -12.03
N ASN A 56 11.21 -3.80 -11.63
CA ASN A 56 11.58 -4.91 -12.52
C ASN A 56 10.42 -5.81 -12.97
N GLU A 57 9.18 -5.56 -12.54
CA GLU A 57 8.03 -6.43 -12.85
C GLU A 57 6.89 -5.69 -13.55
N PHE A 58 7.13 -5.25 -14.80
CA PHE A 58 6.06 -4.84 -15.73
C PHE A 58 6.32 -5.42 -17.12
#